data_AF-A0A936H010-F1
#
_entry.id   AF-A0A936H010-F1
#
_cell.length_a   1.000
_cell.length_b   1.000
_cell.length_c   1.000
_cell.angle_alpha   90.00
_cell.angle_beta   90.00
_cell.angle_gamma   90.00
#
_symmetry.space_group_name_H-M   'P 1'
#
loop_
_entity.id
_entity.type
_entity.pdbx_description
1 polymer ?
#
loop_
_entity_poly.entity_id
_entity_poly.type
_entity_poly.pdbx_seq_one_letter_code
_entity_poly.pdbx_strand_id
1 'polypeptide(L)'
;MENNWSLIEAHQKRTEWSNKLDFYQDELLILQKELYKTVDAHPDLPSIIEHFNEYRSIIKKKLDKIDELRFSLLLAEKQLNREMLDQPGASLGAQYDDFLQFEINIEAFKNQIRRFIAKNMK
;
A
#
# COMPACT_ATOMS: atom_id res chain seq x y z
N MET A 1 -7.50 -13.48 18.77
CA MET A 1 -8.98 -13.47 18.71
C MET A 1 -9.33 -13.90 17.30
N GLU A 2 -10.06 -14.99 17.12
CA GLU A 2 -10.53 -15.39 15.78
C GLU A 2 -11.60 -14.39 15.34
N ASN A 3 -11.24 -13.53 14.38
CA ASN A 3 -12.16 -12.60 13.74
C ASN A 3 -13.09 -13.40 12.82
N ASN A 4 -14.19 -13.89 13.36
CA ASN A 4 -15.20 -14.62 12.60
C ASN A 4 -16.11 -13.60 11.88
N TRP A 5 -15.79 -13.31 10.61
CA TRP A 5 -16.56 -12.35 9.81
C TRP A 5 -17.62 -13.09 9.00
N SER A 6 -18.81 -12.50 8.89
CA SER A 6 -19.82 -12.97 7.95
C SER A 6 -19.34 -12.78 6.50
N LEU A 7 -19.89 -13.56 5.57
CA LEU A 7 -19.60 -13.43 4.13
C LEU A 7 -19.85 -12.01 3.61
N ILE A 8 -20.91 -11.36 4.11
CA ILE A 8 -21.27 -9.98 3.73
C ILE A 8 -20.21 -9.00 4.24
N GLU A 9 -19.81 -9.10 5.52
CA GLU A 9 -18.76 -8.26 6.09
C GLU A 9 -17.41 -8.48 5.39
N ALA A 10 -17.08 -9.73 5.07
CA ALA A 10 -15.88 -10.07 4.32
C ALA A 10 -15.86 -9.41 2.94
N HIS A 11 -16.97 -9.48 2.21
CA HIS A 11 -17.08 -8.85 0.89
C HIS A 11 -17.00 -7.31 0.96
N GLN A 12 -17.68 -6.70 1.93
CA GLN A 12 -17.62 -5.25 2.16
C GLN A 12 -16.19 -4.81 2.49
N LYS A 13 -15.51 -5.52 3.39
CA LYS A 13 -14.14 -5.19 3.81
C LYS A 13 -13.12 -5.32 2.69
N ARG A 14 -13.25 -6.34 1.84
CA ARG A 14 -12.40 -6.48 0.65
C ARG A 14 -12.60 -5.35 -0.35
N THR A 15 -13.86 -4.92 -0.53
CA THR A 15 -14.18 -3.75 -1.38
C THR A 15 -13.55 -2.48 -0.81
N GLU A 16 -13.67 -2.27 0.52
CA GLU A 16 -13.01 -1.16 1.21
C GLU A 16 -11.48 -1.20 1.03
N TRP A 17 -10.85 -2.36 1.17
CA TRP A 17 -9.40 -2.49 1.00
C TRP A 17 -8.96 -2.28 -0.43
N SER A 18 -9.70 -2.78 -1.42
CA SER A 18 -9.43 -2.50 -2.82
C SER A 18 -9.41 -1.00 -3.09
N ASN A 19 -10.44 -0.27 -2.64
CA ASN A 19 -10.51 1.18 -2.80
C ASN A 19 -9.36 1.91 -2.09
N LYS A 20 -8.96 1.44 -0.89
CA LYS A 20 -7.78 1.97 -0.19
C LYS A 20 -6.47 1.72 -0.92
N LEU A 21 -6.29 0.53 -1.50
CA LEU A 21 -5.11 0.20 -2.31
C LEU A 21 -5.01 1.10 -3.54
N ASP A 22 -6.13 1.37 -4.20
CA ASP A 22 -6.21 2.32 -5.32
C ASP A 22 -5.79 3.73 -4.87
N PHE A 23 -6.35 4.21 -3.75
CA PHE A 23 -5.98 5.49 -3.17
C PHE A 23 -4.48 5.57 -2.82
N TYR A 24 -3.93 4.52 -2.22
CA TYR A 24 -2.51 4.48 -1.86
C TYR A 24 -1.58 4.42 -3.07
N GLN A 25 -1.98 3.73 -4.13
CA GLN A 25 -1.24 3.74 -5.39
C GLN A 25 -1.16 5.16 -5.95
N ASP A 26 -2.29 5.85 -6.02
CA ASP A 26 -2.34 7.22 -6.55
C ASP A 26 -1.49 8.17 -5.72
N GLU A 27 -1.57 8.10 -4.39
CA GLU A 27 -0.72 8.92 -3.52
C GLU A 27 0.77 8.63 -3.71
N LEU A 28 1.17 7.36 -3.84
CA LEU A 28 2.57 7.01 -4.11
C LEU A 28 3.05 7.56 -5.46
N LEU A 29 2.20 7.53 -6.50
CA LEU A 29 2.53 8.10 -7.80
C LEU A 29 2.65 9.63 -7.75
N ILE A 30 1.82 10.29 -6.97
CA ILE A 30 1.93 11.74 -6.72
C ILE A 30 3.24 12.05 -6.00
N LEU A 31 3.53 11.36 -4.89
CA LEU A 31 4.77 11.53 -4.13
C LEU A 31 6.01 11.25 -4.97
N GLN A 32 5.96 10.25 -5.84
CA GLN A 32 7.04 9.97 -6.78
C GLN A 32 7.30 11.16 -7.70
N LYS A 33 6.26 11.78 -8.27
CA LYS A 33 6.40 12.97 -9.12
C LYS A 33 6.98 14.16 -8.36
N GLU A 34 6.54 14.40 -7.13
CA GLU A 34 7.07 15.47 -6.29
C GLU A 34 8.53 15.23 -5.90
N LEU A 35 8.89 13.97 -5.63
CA LEU A 35 10.26 13.58 -5.34
C LEU A 35 11.18 13.81 -6.55
N TYR A 36 10.71 13.52 -7.77
CA TYR A 36 11.44 13.86 -9.00
C TYR A 36 11.69 15.37 -9.13
N LYS A 37 10.67 16.21 -8.88
CA LYS A 37 10.84 17.67 -8.88
C LYS A 37 11.86 18.15 -7.85
N THR A 38 11.95 17.45 -6.71
CA THR A 38 12.91 17.79 -5.65
C THR A 38 14.35 17.52 -6.08
N VAL A 39 14.63 16.42 -6.77
CA VAL A 39 15.96 16.18 -7.36
C VAL A 39 16.27 17.13 -8.49
N ASP A 40 15.29 17.40 -9.36
CA ASP A 40 15.47 18.30 -10.49
C ASP A 40 15.81 19.74 -10.05
N ALA A 41 15.28 20.17 -8.90
CA ALA A 41 15.62 21.45 -8.27
C ALA A 41 17.03 21.48 -7.65
N HIS A 42 17.62 20.32 -7.35
CA HIS A 42 18.92 20.19 -6.66
C HIS A 42 19.85 19.17 -7.35
N PRO A 43 20.18 19.35 -8.64
CA PRO A 43 20.95 18.37 -9.42
C PRO A 43 22.41 18.23 -8.94
N ASP A 44 22.91 19.23 -8.22
CA ASP A 44 24.30 19.29 -7.76
C ASP A 44 24.50 18.80 -6.31
N LEU A 45 23.44 18.28 -5.67
CA LEU A 45 23.49 17.80 -4.28
C LEU A 45 23.45 16.26 -4.23
N PRO A 46 24.62 15.58 -4.08
CA PRO A 46 24.68 14.11 -4.05
C PRO A 46 23.81 13.48 -2.97
N SER A 47 23.68 14.13 -1.81
CA SER A 47 22.84 13.64 -0.70
C SER A 47 21.35 13.59 -1.06
N ILE A 48 20.85 14.55 -1.86
CA ILE A 48 19.46 14.56 -2.32
C ILE A 48 19.24 13.47 -3.38
N ILE A 49 20.23 13.26 -4.26
CA ILE A 49 20.21 12.19 -5.26
C ILE A 49 20.22 10.80 -4.61
N GLU A 50 21.02 10.61 -3.56
CA GLU A 50 21.08 9.37 -2.80
C GLU A 50 19.72 9.07 -2.15
N HIS A 51 19.16 10.02 -1.40
CA HIS A 51 17.83 9.87 -0.80
C HIS A 51 16.73 9.65 -1.82
N PHE A 52 16.82 10.27 -2.99
CA PHE A 52 15.89 10.03 -4.08
C PHE A 52 15.93 8.57 -4.55
N ASN A 53 17.12 8.00 -4.75
CA ASN A 53 17.27 6.63 -5.19
C ASN A 53 16.74 5.65 -4.15
N GLU A 54 16.99 5.91 -2.86
CA GLU A 54 16.43 5.16 -1.75
C GLU A 54 14.89 5.20 -1.75
N TYR A 55 14.32 6.40 -1.76
CA TYR A 55 12.86 6.56 -1.74
C TYR A 55 12.19 5.99 -2.99
N ARG A 56 12.81 6.13 -4.17
CA ARG A 56 12.32 5.52 -5.40
C ARG A 56 12.26 4.00 -5.29
N SER A 57 13.29 3.37 -4.72
CA SER A 57 13.32 1.93 -4.48
C SER A 57 12.22 1.49 -3.52
N ILE A 58 12.00 2.24 -2.44
CA ILE A 58 10.95 1.94 -1.45
C ILE A 58 9.55 2.14 -2.05
N ILE A 59 9.31 3.21 -2.82
CA ILE A 59 8.05 3.45 -3.54
C ILE A 59 7.75 2.25 -4.45
N LYS A 60 8.73 1.81 -5.24
CA LYS A 60 8.57 0.65 -6.12
C LYS A 60 8.15 -0.60 -5.34
N LYS A 61 8.86 -0.93 -4.25
CA LYS A 61 8.52 -2.09 -3.40
C LYS A 61 7.10 -2.00 -2.83
N LYS A 62 6.64 -0.80 -2.48
CA LYS A 62 5.27 -0.59 -1.96
C LYS A 62 4.21 -0.73 -3.05
N LEU A 63 4.49 -0.26 -4.27
CA LEU A 63 3.62 -0.49 -5.43
C LEU A 63 3.52 -2.00 -5.74
N ASP A 64 4.65 -2.70 -5.77
CA ASP A 64 4.68 -4.16 -5.96
C ASP A 64 3.84 -4.84 -4.87
N LYS A 65 3.93 -4.37 -3.60
CA LYS A 65 3.11 -4.90 -2.51
C LYS A 65 1.62 -4.62 -2.65
N ILE A 66 1.24 -3.46 -3.20
CA ILE A 66 -0.16 -3.15 -3.53
C ILE A 66 -0.69 -4.16 -4.54
N ASP A 67 0.08 -4.46 -5.58
CA ASP A 67 -0.33 -5.42 -6.61
C ASP A 67 -0.45 -6.84 -6.03
N GLU A 68 0.46 -7.26 -5.15
CA GLU A 68 0.34 -8.52 -4.40
C GLU A 68 -0.95 -8.58 -3.57
N LEU A 69 -1.26 -7.51 -2.83
CA LEU A 69 -2.46 -7.45 -1.98
C LEU A 69 -3.73 -7.45 -2.83
N ARG A 70 -3.76 -6.74 -3.95
CA ARG A 70 -4.89 -6.79 -4.90
C ARG A 70 -5.08 -8.18 -5.48
N PHE A 71 -3.99 -8.85 -5.87
CA PHE A 71 -4.07 -10.21 -6.39
C PHE A 71 -4.58 -11.18 -5.32
N SER A 72 -4.11 -11.05 -4.07
CA SER A 72 -4.59 -11.81 -2.92
C SER A 72 -6.09 -11.61 -2.68
N LEU A 73 -6.56 -10.36 -2.70
CA LEU A 73 -7.98 -10.01 -2.59
C LEU A 73 -8.83 -10.67 -3.69
N LEU A 74 -8.38 -10.59 -4.94
CA LEU A 74 -9.06 -11.20 -6.09
C LEU A 74 -9.13 -12.72 -5.99
N LEU A 75 -8.03 -13.36 -5.58
CA LEU A 75 -8.00 -14.81 -5.37
C LEU A 75 -8.96 -15.22 -4.25
N ALA A 76 -8.96 -14.49 -3.15
CA ALA A 76 -9.83 -14.75 -2.03
C ALA A 76 -11.31 -14.59 -2.43
N GLU A 77 -11.64 -13.65 -3.32
CA GLU A 77 -13.00 -13.47 -3.84
C GLU A 77 -13.41 -14.63 -4.76
N LYS A 78 -12.51 -15.07 -5.64
CA LYS A 78 -12.73 -16.27 -6.48
C LYS A 78 -12.87 -17.55 -5.65
N GLN A 79 -12.17 -17.65 -4.51
CA GLN A 79 -12.28 -18.77 -3.59
C GLN A 79 -13.62 -18.75 -2.86
N LEU A 80 -14.10 -17.61 -2.36
CA LEU A 80 -15.44 -17.51 -1.76
C LEU A 80 -16.55 -17.93 -2.73
N ASN A 81 -16.41 -17.61 -4.02
CA ASN A 81 -17.36 -18.04 -5.04
C ASN A 81 -17.33 -19.56 -5.32
N ARG A 82 -16.27 -20.28 -4.91
CA ARG A 82 -16.14 -21.74 -5.07
C ARG A 82 -16.37 -22.51 -3.76
N GLU A 83 -15.93 -21.95 -2.64
CA GLU A 83 -15.98 -22.55 -1.31
C GLU A 83 -17.18 -21.99 -0.53
N MET A 84 -18.39 -22.44 -0.91
CA MET A 84 -19.53 -22.46 0.03
C MET A 84 -19.46 -23.67 1.00
N LEU A 85 -18.31 -24.37 1.07
CA LEU A 85 -18.12 -25.64 1.77
C LEU A 85 -16.75 -25.63 2.47
N ASP A 86 -16.65 -24.97 3.63
CA ASP A 86 -16.27 -25.63 4.89
C ASP A 86 -15.72 -24.68 5.95
N GLN A 87 -14.84 -23.69 5.69
CA GLN A 87 -14.41 -22.71 6.71
C GLN A 87 -13.88 -21.36 6.14
N PRO A 88 -14.72 -20.33 6.00
CA PRO A 88 -14.32 -19.03 5.42
C PRO A 88 -13.56 -18.07 6.37
N GLY A 89 -13.53 -18.31 7.68
CA GLY A 89 -13.09 -17.32 8.68
C GLY A 89 -11.57 -17.14 8.86
N ALA A 90 -10.78 -18.21 8.84
CA ALA A 90 -9.35 -18.16 9.19
C ALA A 90 -8.47 -17.47 8.13
N SER A 91 -8.80 -17.63 6.84
CA SER A 91 -8.07 -17.03 5.71
C SER A 91 -8.21 -15.50 5.69
N LEU A 92 -9.33 -14.97 6.17
CA LEU A 92 -9.61 -13.53 6.17
C LEU A 92 -8.87 -12.78 7.29
N GLY A 93 -8.70 -13.41 8.45
CA GLY A 93 -7.96 -12.83 9.58
C GLY A 93 -6.50 -12.55 9.24
N ALA A 94 -5.81 -13.49 8.58
CA ALA A 94 -4.43 -13.29 8.14
C ALA A 94 -4.31 -12.17 7.08
N GLN A 95 -5.24 -12.13 6.11
CA GLN A 95 -5.29 -11.06 5.11
C GLN A 95 -5.53 -9.68 5.73
N TYR A 96 -6.34 -9.62 6.80
CA TYR A 96 -6.59 -8.39 7.54
C TYR A 96 -5.33 -7.87 8.24
N ASP A 97 -4.59 -8.75 8.91
CA ASP A 97 -3.36 -8.37 9.61
C ASP A 97 -2.30 -7.89 8.61
N ASP A 98 -2.14 -8.57 7.47
CA ASP A 98 -1.25 -8.15 6.39
C ASP A 98 -1.63 -6.76 5.84
N PHE A 99 -2.93 -6.51 5.62
CA PHE A 99 -3.42 -5.22 5.15
C PHE A 99 -3.18 -4.10 6.17
N LEU A 100 -3.45 -4.34 7.45
CA LEU A 100 -3.19 -3.37 8.52
C LEU A 100 -1.71 -3.04 8.64
N GLN A 101 -0.84 -4.05 8.60
CA GLN A 101 0.60 -3.82 8.62
C GLN A 101 1.05 -3.00 7.41
N PHE A 102 0.50 -3.29 6.24
CA PHE A 102 0.76 -2.47 5.05
C PHE A 102 0.29 -1.02 5.25
N GLU A 103 -0.91 -0.81 5.77
CA GLU A 103 -1.51 0.52 6.01
C GLU A 103 -0.65 1.38 6.97
N ILE A 104 -0.21 0.80 8.09
CA ILE A 104 0.68 1.49 9.04
C ILE A 104 2.01 1.85 8.36
N ASN A 105 2.59 0.90 7.62
CA ASN A 105 3.88 1.08 6.96
C ASN A 105 3.83 2.09 5.81
N ILE A 106 2.72 2.18 5.07
CA ILE A 106 2.59 3.15 3.96
C ILE A 106 2.36 4.55 4.50
N GLU A 107 1.56 4.73 5.56
CA GLU A 107 1.33 6.05 6.16
C GLU A 107 2.59 6.63 6.78
N ALA A 108 3.35 5.83 7.52
CA ALA A 108 4.63 6.26 8.08
C ALA A 108 5.60 6.73 6.98
N PHE A 109 5.67 5.97 5.89
CA PHE A 109 6.53 6.28 4.74
C PHE A 109 6.11 7.55 4.00
N LYS A 110 4.81 7.71 3.72
CA LYS A 110 4.27 8.93 3.09
C LYS A 110 4.65 10.17 3.89
N ASN A 111 4.50 10.10 5.22
CA ASN A 111 4.85 11.21 6.11
C ASN A 111 6.36 11.52 6.06
N GLN A 112 7.22 10.50 5.98
CA GLN A 112 8.66 10.69 5.83
C GLN A 112 9.01 11.40 4.52
N ILE A 113 8.47 10.93 3.38
CA ILE A 113 8.71 11.56 2.08
C ILE A 113 8.19 12.99 2.05
N ARG A 114 6.97 13.24 2.51
CA ARG A 114 6.38 14.59 2.54
C ARG A 114 7.26 15.57 3.31
N ARG A 115 7.81 15.15 4.45
CA ARG A 115 8.76 15.96 5.24
C ARG A 115 10.06 16.22 4.48
N PHE A 116 10.59 15.21 3.79
CA PHE A 116 11.79 15.37 2.97
C PHE A 116 11.56 16.37 1.82
N ILE A 117 10.46 16.22 1.07
CA ILE A 117 10.10 17.14 -0.02
C ILE A 117 9.92 18.56 0.53
N ALA A 118 9.12 18.72 1.59
CA ALA A 118 8.86 20.04 2.19
C ALA A 118 10.11 20.71 2.78
N LYS A 119 11.15 19.95 3.14
CA LYS A 119 12.42 20.49 3.62
C LYS A 119 13.29 21.01 2.47
N ASN A 120 13.24 20.37 1.31
CA ASN A 120 14.13 20.66 0.18
C ASN A 120 13.47 21.51 -0.92
N MET A 121 12.15 21.68 -0.91
CA MET A 121 11.40 22.52 -1.86
C MET A 121 10.98 23.89 -1.30
N LYS A 122 11.55 24.31 -0.17
CA LYS A 122 11.39 25.66 0.40
C LYS A 122 12.50 26.58 -0.07
#